data_AF-A0A3N7A445-F1
#
_entry.id   AF-A0A3N7A445-F1
#
_cell.length_a   1.000
_cell.length_b   1.000
_cell.length_c   1.000
_cell.angle_alpha   90.00
_cell.angle_beta   90.00
_cell.angle_gamma   90.00
#
_symmetry.space_group_name_H-M   'P 1'
#
loop_
_entity.id
_entity.type
_entity.pdbx_description
1 polymer ?
#
loop_
_entity_poly.entity_id
_entity_poly.type
_entity_poly.pdbx_seq_one_letter_code
_entity_poly.pdbx_strand_id
1 'polypeptide(L)'
;MKKIILTTALLAFTFFYSQKNQNYLQISYGSVCCGPPSDKPVTSFLKEFKRKYQIKSLEILIQKGMGREGEYTLYVGTDYLTKNQKNRLIRGLMATVSNQNNNKEKSNKGNVSFDPELTVAQSDLAESKNLTIYKK
;
A
#
# COMPACT_ATOMS: atom_id res chain seq x y z
N MET A 1 48.83 -0.99 7.78
CA MET A 1 47.65 -0.20 8.15
C MET A 1 46.77 0.28 6.97
N LYS A 2 47.22 0.26 5.71
CA LYS A 2 46.38 0.66 4.54
C LYS A 2 45.33 -0.38 4.09
N LYS A 3 45.54 -1.66 4.36
CA LYS A 3 44.64 -2.76 3.90
C LYS A 3 43.34 -2.89 4.70
N ILE A 4 43.29 -2.37 5.93
CA ILE A 4 42.12 -2.46 6.82
C ILE A 4 41.05 -1.43 6.44
N ILE A 5 41.47 -0.26 5.93
CA ILE A 5 40.57 0.82 5.50
C ILE A 5 39.77 0.40 4.24
N LEU A 6 40.41 -0.35 3.34
CA LEU A 6 39.76 -0.82 2.11
C LEU A 6 38.67 -1.88 2.38
N THR A 7 38.87 -2.73 3.39
CA THR A 7 37.89 -3.77 3.74
C THR A 7 36.71 -3.22 4.55
N THR A 8 36.89 -2.16 5.34
CA THR A 8 35.78 -1.48 6.02
C THR A 8 34.93 -0.65 5.05
N ALA A 9 35.53 -0.04 4.04
CA ALA A 9 34.79 0.71 3.02
C ALA A 9 33.90 -0.18 2.14
N LEU A 10 34.31 -1.42 1.82
CA LEU A 10 33.50 -2.35 1.03
C LEU A 10 32.26 -2.87 1.77
N LEU A 11 32.32 -2.98 3.11
CA LEU A 11 31.23 -3.51 3.94
C LEU A 11 30.13 -2.48 4.24
N ALA A 12 30.40 -1.18 4.08
CA ALA A 12 29.43 -0.13 4.38
C ALA A 12 28.32 0.02 3.30
N PHE A 13 28.56 -0.45 2.06
CA PHE A 13 27.61 -0.26 0.96
C PHE A 13 26.45 -1.27 0.91
N THR A 14 26.51 -2.36 1.67
CA THR A 14 25.46 -3.40 1.63
C THR A 14 24.22 -3.04 2.47
N PHE A 15 24.29 -2.03 3.33
CA PHE A 15 23.18 -1.67 4.24
C PHE A 15 22.11 -0.76 3.63
N PHE A 16 22.32 -0.21 2.43
CA PHE A 16 21.35 0.74 1.81
C PHE A 16 20.18 0.07 1.07
N TYR A 17 20.17 -1.25 0.94
CA TYR A 17 19.20 -2.00 0.11
C TYR A 17 17.89 -2.39 0.82
N SER A 18 17.70 -2.01 2.08
CA SER A 18 16.46 -2.28 2.84
C SER A 18 15.78 -1.00 3.32
N GLN A 19 15.71 0.02 2.47
CA GLN A 19 14.96 1.23 2.82
C GLN A 19 13.45 0.98 2.68
N LYS A 20 12.70 1.07 3.78
CA LYS A 20 11.23 1.04 3.75
C LYS A 20 10.70 2.23 2.95
N ASN A 21 9.53 2.11 2.34
CA ASN A 21 8.90 3.28 1.72
C ASN A 21 8.64 4.34 2.79
N GLN A 22 8.85 5.60 2.40
CA GLN A 22 8.53 6.82 3.13
C GLN A 22 7.14 7.33 2.76
N ASN A 23 6.67 7.11 1.52
CA ASN A 23 5.36 7.61 1.06
C ASN A 23 4.40 6.48 0.65
N TYR A 24 3.19 6.55 1.19
CA TYR A 24 2.13 5.57 0.95
C TYR A 24 0.85 6.20 0.42
N LEU A 25 0.20 5.50 -0.50
CA LEU A 25 -1.20 5.76 -0.86
C LEU A 25 -2.12 5.02 0.10
N GLN A 26 -3.18 5.69 0.57
CA GLN A 26 -4.12 5.15 1.55
C GLN A 26 -5.41 4.66 0.90
N ILE A 27 -5.81 3.41 1.18
CA ILE A 27 -7.08 2.82 0.71
C ILE A 27 -7.85 2.28 1.93
N SER A 28 -8.97 2.90 2.26
CA SER A 28 -9.72 2.58 3.49
C SER A 28 -10.95 1.73 3.17
N TYR A 29 -11.16 0.67 3.93
CA TYR A 29 -12.30 -0.24 3.80
C TYR A 29 -13.24 -0.03 4.97
N GLY A 30 -14.28 0.75 4.73
CA GLY A 30 -15.35 1.02 5.69
C GLY A 30 -16.49 0.03 5.57
N SER A 31 -17.30 -0.03 6.61
CA SER A 31 -18.54 -0.82 6.69
C SER A 31 -19.74 0.10 6.96
N VAL A 32 -20.96 -0.39 6.74
CA VAL A 32 -22.20 0.29 7.15
C VAL A 32 -23.03 -0.65 8.03
N CYS A 33 -23.13 -1.92 7.62
CA CYS A 33 -23.66 -3.02 8.41
C CYS A 33 -23.10 -4.32 7.81
N CYS A 34 -22.59 -5.23 8.63
CA CYS A 34 -22.07 -6.54 8.22
C CYS A 34 -20.66 -6.56 7.57
N GLY A 35 -19.81 -5.58 7.89
CA GLY A 35 -18.38 -5.63 7.59
C GLY A 35 -17.95 -4.96 6.28
N PRO A 36 -16.63 -4.81 6.07
CA PRO A 36 -16.09 -4.15 4.90
C PRO A 36 -16.26 -4.99 3.62
N PRO A 37 -16.24 -4.36 2.44
CA PRO A 37 -16.25 -5.07 1.18
C PRO A 37 -14.94 -5.86 0.98
N SER A 38 -14.95 -6.81 0.05
CA SER A 38 -13.77 -7.61 -0.27
C SER A 38 -12.61 -6.74 -0.80
N ASP A 39 -11.39 -7.03 -0.36
CA ASP A 39 -10.13 -6.49 -0.89
C ASP A 39 -9.76 -7.01 -2.28
N LYS A 40 -10.44 -8.05 -2.80
CA LYS A 40 -10.06 -8.74 -4.04
C LYS A 40 -9.89 -7.81 -5.25
N PRO A 41 -10.81 -6.86 -5.54
CA PRO A 41 -10.66 -6.03 -6.75
C PRO A 41 -9.38 -5.19 -6.72
N VAL A 42 -9.12 -4.52 -5.59
CA VAL A 42 -7.92 -3.69 -5.39
C VAL A 42 -6.66 -4.56 -5.36
N THR A 43 -6.66 -5.65 -4.60
CA THR A 43 -5.46 -6.50 -4.44
C THR A 43 -5.10 -7.23 -5.73
N SER A 44 -6.08 -7.69 -6.52
CA SER A 44 -5.85 -8.23 -7.86
C SER A 44 -5.26 -7.18 -8.79
N PHE A 45 -5.80 -5.96 -8.80
CA PHE A 45 -5.24 -4.86 -9.58
C PHE A 45 -3.78 -4.56 -9.17
N LEU A 46 -3.48 -4.51 -7.87
CA LEU A 46 -2.10 -4.27 -7.39
C LEU A 46 -1.14 -5.40 -7.81
N LYS A 47 -1.59 -6.66 -7.77
CA LYS A 47 -0.83 -7.82 -8.25
C LYS A 47 -0.57 -7.73 -9.76
N GLU A 48 -1.57 -7.37 -10.54
CA GLU A 48 -1.43 -7.17 -11.99
C GLU A 48 -0.53 -5.99 -12.33
N PHE A 49 -0.66 -4.87 -11.61
CA PHE A 49 0.18 -3.69 -11.76
C PHE A 49 1.64 -4.05 -11.51
N LYS A 50 1.94 -4.73 -10.40
CA LYS A 50 3.28 -5.24 -10.08
C LYS A 50 3.86 -6.06 -11.22
N ARG A 51 3.08 -7.03 -11.74
CA ARG A 51 3.48 -7.90 -12.86
C ARG A 51 3.72 -7.11 -14.14
N LYS A 52 2.79 -6.23 -14.51
CA LYS A 52 2.82 -5.44 -15.75
C LYS A 52 4.04 -4.52 -15.83
N TYR A 53 4.42 -3.91 -14.71
CA TYR A 53 5.56 -2.99 -14.63
C TYR A 53 6.84 -3.64 -14.11
N GLN A 54 6.85 -4.97 -13.92
CA GLN A 54 8.00 -5.74 -13.45
C GLN A 54 8.61 -5.18 -12.15
N ILE A 55 7.76 -4.71 -11.24
CA ILE A 55 8.18 -4.12 -9.97
C ILE A 55 8.62 -5.26 -9.04
N LYS A 56 9.89 -5.23 -8.58
CA LYS A 56 10.47 -6.30 -7.74
C LYS A 56 9.66 -6.53 -6.47
N SER A 57 9.41 -5.47 -5.72
CA SER A 57 8.59 -5.47 -4.50
C SER A 57 7.64 -4.28 -4.51
N LEU A 58 6.37 -4.56 -4.20
CA LEU A 58 5.38 -3.52 -3.92
C LEU A 58 5.01 -3.72 -2.45
N GLU A 59 5.44 -2.80 -1.59
CA GLU A 59 5.14 -2.84 -0.17
C GLU A 59 3.68 -2.47 0.05
N ILE A 60 2.97 -3.33 0.77
CA ILE A 60 1.60 -3.09 1.17
C ILE A 60 1.52 -3.33 2.67
N LEU A 61 1.15 -2.31 3.42
CA LEU A 61 0.87 -2.42 4.85
C LEU A 61 -0.64 -2.48 5.05
N ILE A 62 -1.06 -3.12 6.13
CA ILE A 62 -2.46 -3.19 6.55
C ILE A 62 -2.57 -2.76 8.01
N GLN A 63 -3.44 -1.79 8.27
CA GLN A 63 -3.84 -1.37 9.60
C GLN A 63 -5.25 -1.89 9.87
N LYS A 64 -5.40 -2.73 10.90
CA LYS A 64 -6.68 -3.35 11.27
C LYS A 64 -7.29 -2.69 12.50
N GLY A 65 -8.58 -2.93 12.72
CA GLY A 65 -9.29 -2.44 13.90
C GLY A 65 -9.66 -0.97 13.78
N MET A 66 -9.96 -0.52 12.56
CA MET A 66 -10.40 0.85 12.28
C MET A 66 -11.88 1.08 12.64
N GLY A 67 -12.58 0.02 13.05
CA GLY A 67 -13.98 0.07 13.49
C GLY A 67 -14.43 -1.26 14.10
N ARG A 68 -15.75 -1.40 14.29
CA ARG A 68 -16.36 -2.52 15.03
C ARG A 68 -16.66 -3.74 14.16
N GLU A 69 -16.72 -3.59 12.84
CA GLU A 69 -17.11 -4.65 11.91
C GLU A 69 -15.90 -5.23 11.13
N GLY A 70 -14.69 -4.89 11.55
CA GLY A 70 -13.45 -5.39 10.95
C GLY A 70 -12.88 -4.48 9.87
N GLU A 71 -13.19 -3.19 9.91
CA GLU A 71 -12.64 -2.14 9.04
C GLU A 71 -11.12 -2.08 9.13
N TYR A 72 -10.50 -1.78 7.99
CA TYR A 72 -9.06 -1.74 7.84
C TYR A 72 -8.64 -0.76 6.76
N THR A 73 -7.38 -0.39 6.78
CA THR A 73 -6.75 0.48 5.79
C THR A 73 -5.55 -0.23 5.18
N LEU A 74 -5.43 -0.18 3.86
CA LEU A 74 -4.25 -0.61 3.13
C LEU A 74 -3.40 0.62 2.79
N TYR A 75 -2.09 0.50 2.97
CA TYR A 75 -1.11 1.50 2.61
C TYR A 75 -0.18 0.93 1.55
N VAL A 76 -0.16 1.53 0.36
CA VAL A 76 0.65 1.04 -0.78
C VAL A 76 1.86 1.94 -0.96
N GLY A 77 3.06 1.40 -0.77
CA GLY A 77 4.32 2.14 -0.91
C GLY A 77 4.58 2.55 -2.35
N THR A 78 5.02 3.80 -2.57
CA THR A 78 5.18 4.37 -3.92
C THR A 78 6.56 4.88 -4.28
N ASP A 79 7.54 4.84 -3.37
CA ASP A 79 8.84 5.50 -3.58
C ASP A 79 9.68 4.82 -4.66
N TYR A 80 9.50 3.51 -4.82
CA TYR A 80 10.16 2.73 -5.86
C TYR A 80 9.53 2.90 -7.25
N LEU A 81 8.45 3.67 -7.36
CA LEU A 81 7.76 3.90 -8.63
C LEU A 81 8.28 5.18 -9.29
N THR A 82 8.53 5.09 -10.59
CA THR A 82 8.69 6.30 -11.41
C THR A 82 7.42 7.16 -11.35
N LYS A 83 7.54 8.47 -11.57
CA LYS A 83 6.39 9.39 -11.65
C LYS A 83 5.28 8.88 -12.56
N ASN A 84 5.65 8.32 -13.71
CA ASN A 84 4.70 7.74 -14.67
C ASN A 84 4.00 6.50 -14.12
N GLN A 85 4.72 5.60 -13.44
CA GLN A 85 4.13 4.43 -12.79
C GLN A 85 3.20 4.85 -11.65
N LYS A 86 3.61 5.79 -10.79
CA LYS A 86 2.76 6.34 -9.71
C LYS A 86 1.46 6.92 -10.28
N ASN A 87 1.53 7.74 -11.33
CA ASN A 87 0.34 8.31 -11.98
C ASN A 87 -0.59 7.24 -12.58
N ARG A 88 -0.03 6.14 -13.11
CA ARG A 88 -0.83 5.02 -13.64
C ARG A 88 -1.42 4.16 -12.52
N LEU A 89 -0.70 4.00 -11.41
CA LEU A 89 -1.18 3.32 -10.22
C LEU A 89 -2.40 4.05 -9.65
N ILE A 90 -2.28 5.36 -9.42
CA ILE A 90 -3.36 6.21 -8.89
C ILE A 90 -4.60 6.12 -9.79
N ARG A 91 -4.46 6.32 -11.10
CA ARG A 91 -5.59 6.22 -12.04
C ARG A 91 -6.24 4.84 -12.04
N GLY A 92 -5.44 3.78 -11.98
CA GLY A 92 -5.97 2.42 -11.90
C GLY A 92 -6.71 2.16 -10.58
N LEU A 93 -6.18 2.61 -9.44
CA LEU A 93 -6.85 2.53 -8.15
C LEU A 93 -8.18 3.29 -8.14
N MET A 94 -8.21 4.53 -8.67
CA MET A 94 -9.46 5.29 -8.79
C MET A 94 -10.51 4.52 -9.59
N ALA A 95 -10.13 3.98 -10.75
CA ALA A 95 -11.04 3.20 -11.58
C ALA A 95 -11.52 1.92 -10.88
N THR A 96 -10.62 1.16 -10.24
CA THR A 96 -10.96 -0.06 -9.51
C THR A 96 -11.89 0.22 -8.33
N VAL A 97 -11.61 1.25 -7.54
CA VAL A 97 -12.43 1.63 -6.38
C VAL A 97 -13.80 2.14 -6.82
N SER A 98 -13.86 2.99 -7.86
CA SER A 98 -15.13 3.47 -8.43
C SER A 98 -15.97 2.31 -8.95
N ASN A 99 -15.38 1.41 -9.75
CA ASN A 99 -16.08 0.24 -10.28
C ASN A 99 -16.56 -0.70 -9.16
N GLN A 100 -15.72 -0.96 -8.15
CA GLN A 100 -16.10 -1.77 -7.01
C GLN A 100 -17.25 -1.13 -6.22
N ASN A 101 -17.25 0.20 -6.09
CA ASN A 101 -18.30 0.89 -5.37
C ASN A 101 -19.63 0.98 -6.13
N ASN A 102 -19.57 1.11 -7.46
CA ASN A 102 -20.77 1.22 -8.30
C ASN A 102 -21.43 -0.14 -8.56
N ASN A 103 -20.65 -1.24 -8.59
CA ASN A 103 -21.16 -2.59 -8.89
C ASN A 103 -21.62 -3.36 -7.64
N LYS A 104 -22.10 -2.67 -6.59
CA LYS A 104 -22.56 -3.35 -5.38
C LYS A 104 -23.94 -3.93 -5.60
N GLU A 105 -24.03 -5.25 -5.48
CA GLU A 105 -25.31 -5.97 -5.51
C GLU A 105 -26.27 -5.57 -4.37
N LYS A 106 -25.75 -5.02 -3.26
CA LYS A 106 -26.54 -4.64 -2.08
C LYS A 106 -26.04 -3.31 -1.51
N SER A 107 -26.96 -2.39 -1.25
CA SER A 107 -26.70 -1.07 -0.65
C SER A 107 -26.07 -1.14 0.74
N ASN A 108 -26.26 -2.26 1.45
CA ASN A 108 -25.84 -2.40 2.84
C ASN A 108 -24.37 -2.84 2.99
N LYS A 109 -23.68 -3.15 1.89
CA LYS A 109 -22.24 -3.48 1.93
C LYS A 109 -21.42 -2.20 2.10
N GLY A 110 -20.37 -2.26 2.91
CA GLY A 110 -19.44 -1.16 3.13
C GLY A 110 -18.77 -0.59 1.88
N ASN A 111 -18.05 0.53 2.04
CA ASN A 111 -17.40 1.27 0.95
C ASN A 111 -15.88 1.16 1.00
N VAL A 112 -15.26 1.19 -0.19
CA VAL A 112 -13.81 1.44 -0.32
C VAL A 112 -13.61 2.92 -0.59
N SER A 113 -12.77 3.59 0.18
CA SER A 113 -12.40 4.99 -0.01
C SER A 113 -10.95 5.10 -0.48
N PHE A 114 -10.72 5.90 -1.50
CA PHE A 114 -9.39 6.20 -2.02
C PHE A 114 -9.33 7.67 -2.41
N ASP A 115 -8.43 8.41 -1.78
CA ASP A 115 -8.11 9.79 -2.11
C ASP A 115 -6.76 9.81 -2.87
N PRO A 116 -6.74 10.24 -4.15
CA PRO A 116 -5.52 10.25 -4.96
C PRO A 116 -4.50 11.32 -4.53
N GLU A 117 -4.92 12.34 -3.78
CA GLU A 117 -4.06 13.44 -3.31
C GLU A 117 -3.48 13.14 -1.92
N LEU A 118 -4.15 12.28 -1.15
CA LEU A 118 -3.68 11.85 0.15
C LEU A 118 -2.46 10.92 0.04
N THR A 119 -1.33 11.41 0.53
CA THR A 119 -0.12 10.63 0.75
C THR A 119 0.19 10.59 2.23
N VAL A 120 0.42 9.40 2.78
CA VAL A 120 0.73 9.19 4.20
C VAL A 120 2.23 8.89 4.35
N ALA A 121 2.88 9.57 5.30
CA ALA A 121 4.30 9.38 5.55
C ALA A 121 4.55 8.16 6.45
N GLN A 122 5.71 7.53 6.29
CA GLN A 122 6.12 6.40 7.13
C GLN A 122 6.24 6.77 8.61
N SER A 123 6.55 8.03 8.93
CA SER A 123 6.57 8.55 10.30
C SER A 123 5.20 8.41 10.96
N ASP A 124 4.14 8.75 10.24
CA ASP A 124 2.75 8.74 10.74
C ASP A 124 2.27 7.31 10.95
N LEU A 125 2.76 6.39 10.11
CA LEU A 125 2.49 4.96 10.22
C LEU A 125 3.29 4.28 11.34
N ALA A 126 4.47 4.78 11.70
CA ALA A 126 5.29 4.18 12.74
C ALA A 126 4.62 4.20 14.12
N GLU A 127 3.77 5.20 14.37
CA GLU A 127 3.01 5.37 15.61
C GLU A 127 1.64 4.66 15.57
N SER A 128 1.26 4.12 14.40
CA SER A 128 -0.05 3.50 14.19
C SER A 128 -0.13 2.12 14.84
N LYS A 129 -1.13 1.93 15.71
CA LYS A 129 -1.45 0.62 16.30
C LYS A 129 -2.00 -0.34 15.24
N ASN A 130 -1.74 -1.64 15.41
CA ASN A 130 -2.26 -2.73 14.56
C ASN A 130 -1.84 -2.65 13.09
N LEU A 131 -0.71 -2.00 12.80
CA LEU A 131 -0.09 -1.96 11.48
C LEU A 131 0.80 -3.19 11.26
N THR A 132 0.59 -3.90 10.16
CA THR A 132 1.37 -5.09 9.79
C THR A 132 1.61 -5.15 8.29
N ILE A 133 2.56 -5.97 7.84
CA ILE A 133 2.77 -6.23 6.42
C ILE A 133 1.60 -7.08 5.89
N TYR A 134 1.02 -6.68 4.76
CA TYR A 134 0.01 -7.46 4.07
C TYR A 134 0.64 -8.65 3.33
N LYS A 135 0.24 -9.88 3.69
CA LYS A 135 0.91 -11.14 3.24
C LYS A 135 0.05 -12.06 2.36
N LYS A 136 -0.90 -11.54 1.57
CA LYS A 136 -1.92 -12.35 0.86
C LYS A 136 -1.77 -12.36 -0.67
#